data_AF-A0A4U0WFG2-F1
#
_entry.id   AF-A0A4U0WFG2-F1
#
_cell.length_a   1.000
_cell.length_b   1.000
_cell.length_c   1.000
_cell.angle_alpha   90.00
_cell.angle_beta   90.00
_cell.angle_gamma   90.00
#
_symmetry.space_group_name_H-M   'P 1'
#
loop_
_entity.id
_entity.type
_entity.pdbx_description
1 polymer ?
#
loop_
_entity_poly.entity_id
_entity_poly.type
_entity_poly.pdbx_seq_one_letter_code
_entity_poly.pdbx_strand_id
1 'polypeptide(L)'
;VGAGPDMEKVKDSRKLRAGKDEDGKELIKAFRNIPGVETSSVYSLNLLQLAPGGHLGRFIVWTSSAFAALDKVYGSTTEPSALKKDFLLPSNLVKQADIGKLINSSEIQSALRKVKGGAVSKKGVVQKKNPLVNRQMLLRLNPYAGAYSKEKLGQQKAEGEKPKKTDETFLKLVHEN
;
A
#
# COMPACT_ATOMS: atom_id res chain seq x y z
N VAL A 1 38.00 -10.36 -6.72
CA VAL A 1 36.60 -10.88 -6.73
C VAL A 1 35.77 -10.40 -5.53
N GLY A 2 36.38 -9.89 -4.43
CA GLY A 2 35.61 -9.24 -3.36
C GLY A 2 34.74 -10.17 -2.48
N ALA A 3 34.85 -11.48 -2.67
CA ALA A 3 34.09 -12.49 -1.94
C ALA A 3 34.54 -12.72 -0.48
N GLY A 4 35.63 -12.10 -0.04
CA GLY A 4 36.25 -12.32 1.28
C GLY A 4 35.28 -12.21 2.46
N PRO A 5 34.49 -11.12 2.58
CA PRO A 5 33.53 -10.95 3.68
C PRO A 5 32.45 -12.04 3.72
N ASP A 6 31.97 -12.51 2.57
CA ASP A 6 30.95 -13.55 2.48
C ASP A 6 31.49 -14.92 2.94
N MET A 7 32.77 -15.20 2.65
CA MET A 7 33.47 -16.39 3.14
C MET A 7 33.65 -16.39 4.65
N GLU A 8 33.90 -15.22 5.23
CA GLU A 8 34.12 -15.06 6.67
C GLU A 8 32.83 -15.31 7.45
N LYS A 9 31.71 -14.76 6.97
CA LYS A 9 30.36 -15.00 7.50
C LYS A 9 30.01 -16.49 7.62
N VAL A 10 30.44 -17.32 6.67
CA VAL A 10 30.15 -18.76 6.71
C VAL A 10 30.99 -19.48 7.77
N LYS A 11 32.27 -19.09 7.96
CA LYS A 11 33.16 -19.72 8.95
C LYS A 11 32.58 -19.65 10.37
N ASP A 12 31.88 -18.57 10.67
CA ASP A 12 31.28 -18.28 11.98
C ASP A 12 29.97 -19.05 12.23
N SER A 13 29.38 -19.68 11.21
CA SER A 13 28.01 -20.25 11.23
C SER A 13 27.93 -21.79 11.32
N ARG A 14 29.03 -22.47 11.67
CA ARG A 14 29.33 -23.86 11.24
C ARG A 14 28.38 -24.99 11.72
N LYS A 15 27.82 -25.76 10.76
CA LYS A 15 27.60 -27.24 10.76
C LYS A 15 27.84 -27.80 9.33
N LEU A 16 28.51 -28.96 9.22
CA LEU A 16 29.05 -29.54 7.97
C LEU A 16 28.00 -30.24 7.08
N ARG A 17 28.07 -30.06 5.76
CA ARG A 17 27.59 -31.00 4.71
C ARG A 17 28.37 -30.85 3.40
N ALA A 18 28.49 -31.93 2.63
CA ALA A 18 29.20 -32.04 1.36
C ALA A 18 28.28 -32.55 0.24
N GLY A 19 28.53 -32.13 -1.00
CA GLY A 19 27.86 -32.61 -2.22
C GLY A 19 28.80 -32.56 -3.44
N LYS A 20 28.55 -33.40 -4.45
CA LYS A 20 29.39 -33.70 -5.62
C LYS A 20 28.52 -33.75 -6.90
N ASP A 21 29.05 -33.31 -8.06
CA ASP A 21 29.02 -33.97 -9.40
C ASP A 21 29.37 -33.01 -10.58
N GLU A 22 29.48 -33.58 -11.79
CA GLU A 22 30.53 -33.34 -12.81
C GLU A 22 30.31 -32.21 -13.84
N ASP A 23 31.40 -31.47 -14.11
CA ASP A 23 31.91 -31.00 -15.42
C ASP A 23 32.78 -29.74 -15.20
N GLY A 24 33.96 -29.97 -14.63
CA GLY A 24 34.89 -28.94 -14.14
C GLY A 24 35.89 -29.51 -13.13
N LYS A 25 36.47 -30.68 -13.43
CA LYS A 25 37.14 -31.59 -12.47
C LYS A 25 38.25 -30.95 -11.62
N GLU A 26 38.80 -29.81 -12.05
CA GLU A 26 39.86 -29.09 -11.32
C GLU A 26 39.31 -27.97 -10.43
N LEU A 27 38.38 -27.14 -10.92
CA LEU A 27 37.78 -26.06 -10.11
C LEU A 27 36.93 -26.61 -8.96
N ILE A 28 36.16 -27.68 -9.21
CA ILE A 28 35.32 -28.29 -8.18
C ILE A 28 36.19 -28.82 -7.04
N LYS A 29 37.32 -29.47 -7.36
CA LYS A 29 38.27 -29.97 -6.34
C LYS A 29 38.88 -28.83 -5.52
N ALA A 30 39.19 -27.69 -6.17
CA ALA A 30 39.75 -26.53 -5.51
C ALA A 30 38.77 -25.86 -4.53
N PHE A 31 37.49 -25.73 -4.90
CA PHE A 31 36.49 -25.00 -4.10
C PHE A 31 35.70 -25.88 -3.11
N ARG A 32 35.70 -27.22 -3.27
CA ARG A 32 34.91 -28.13 -2.42
C ARG A 32 35.28 -28.07 -0.94
N ASN A 33 36.54 -27.78 -0.60
CA ASN A 33 36.98 -27.71 0.79
C ASN A 33 36.70 -26.36 1.46
N ILE A 34 36.10 -25.41 0.75
CA ILE A 34 35.81 -24.10 1.31
C ILE A 34 34.34 -24.06 1.75
N PRO A 35 34.06 -23.88 3.06
CA PRO A 35 32.69 -23.95 3.57
C PRO A 35 31.82 -22.83 2.98
N GLY A 36 30.59 -23.17 2.59
CA GLY A 36 29.61 -22.25 2.02
C GLY A 36 29.76 -21.97 0.52
N VAL A 37 30.86 -22.42 -0.09
CA VAL A 37 31.03 -22.32 -1.53
C VAL A 37 30.43 -23.53 -2.20
N GLU A 38 29.60 -23.28 -3.20
CA GLU A 38 29.04 -24.31 -4.06
C GLU A 38 29.36 -23.97 -5.52
N THR A 39 29.72 -24.98 -6.29
CA THR A 39 29.96 -24.88 -7.72
C THR A 39 28.75 -25.45 -8.46
N SER A 40 28.30 -24.77 -9.51
CA SER A 40 27.17 -25.21 -10.34
C SER A 40 27.51 -25.03 -11.82
N SER A 41 27.12 -25.99 -12.66
CA SER A 41 27.26 -25.90 -14.11
C SER A 41 26.10 -25.13 -14.72
N VAL A 42 26.35 -24.35 -15.77
CA VAL A 42 25.33 -23.53 -16.46
C VAL A 42 24.26 -24.39 -17.12
N TYR A 43 24.63 -25.59 -17.56
CA TYR A 43 23.71 -26.55 -18.16
C TYR A 43 22.77 -27.19 -17.12
N SER A 44 23.13 -27.14 -15.84
CA SER A 44 22.41 -27.78 -14.73
C SER A 44 22.28 -26.84 -13.53
N LEU A 45 21.71 -25.66 -13.74
CA LEU A 45 21.46 -24.68 -12.68
C LEU A 45 20.34 -25.16 -11.75
N ASN A 46 20.72 -25.64 -10.56
CA ASN A 46 19.78 -26.12 -9.56
C ASN A 46 19.10 -24.96 -8.83
N LEU A 47 17.76 -24.95 -8.83
CA LEU A 47 16.97 -23.94 -8.14
C LEU A 47 17.23 -23.90 -6.63
N LEU A 48 17.46 -25.05 -5.98
CA LEU A 48 17.76 -25.11 -4.54
C LEU A 48 19.09 -24.43 -4.19
N GLN A 49 20.03 -24.44 -5.14
CA GLN A 49 21.27 -23.69 -5.00
C GLN A 49 21.02 -22.22 -5.27
N LEU A 50 20.28 -21.84 -6.31
CA LEU A 50 20.04 -20.43 -6.63
C LEU A 50 19.18 -19.69 -5.58
N ALA A 51 18.21 -20.38 -4.99
CA ALA A 51 17.25 -19.83 -4.03
C ALA A 51 17.09 -20.76 -2.79
N PRO A 52 18.13 -20.84 -1.93
CA PRO A 52 18.07 -21.69 -0.74
C PRO A 52 16.95 -21.22 0.20
N GLY A 53 16.07 -22.14 0.58
CA GLY A 53 14.89 -21.82 1.41
C GLY A 53 13.88 -20.89 0.73
N GLY A 54 13.92 -20.75 -0.60
CA GLY A 54 12.98 -19.91 -1.37
C GLY A 54 13.32 -18.42 -1.43
N HIS A 55 14.48 -18.00 -0.89
CA HIS A 55 14.92 -16.60 -0.96
C HIS A 55 15.74 -16.33 -2.22
N LEU A 56 15.37 -15.31 -2.98
CA LEU A 56 16.12 -14.86 -4.16
C LEU A 56 17.36 -14.04 -3.75
N GLY A 57 18.35 -13.96 -4.64
CA GLY A 57 19.52 -13.09 -4.46
C GLY A 57 20.75 -13.79 -3.88
N ARG A 58 21.05 -15.02 -4.32
CA ARG A 58 22.32 -15.67 -4.00
C ARG A 58 23.49 -14.92 -4.65
N PHE A 59 24.59 -14.80 -3.93
CA PHE A 59 25.85 -14.30 -4.47
C PHE A 59 26.46 -15.36 -5.41
N ILE A 60 26.46 -15.07 -6.71
CA ILE A 60 26.94 -15.98 -7.76
C ILE A 60 28.14 -15.33 -8.46
N VAL A 61 29.24 -16.08 -8.56
CA VAL A 61 30.42 -15.68 -9.34
C VAL A 61 30.41 -16.45 -10.65
N TRP A 62 30.29 -15.73 -11.76
CA TRP A 62 30.30 -16.30 -13.11
C TRP A 62 31.70 -16.31 -13.70
N THR A 63 32.03 -17.37 -14.44
CA THR A 63 33.15 -17.33 -15.40
C THR A 63 32.69 -16.73 -16.72
N SER A 64 33.61 -16.18 -17.51
CA SER A 64 33.28 -15.56 -18.80
C SER A 64 32.60 -16.53 -19.76
N SER A 65 33.10 -17.77 -19.84
CA SER A 65 32.51 -18.83 -20.66
C SER A 65 31.14 -19.27 -20.19
N ALA A 66 30.94 -19.35 -18.86
CA ALA A 66 29.65 -19.68 -18.28
C ALA A 66 28.60 -18.61 -18.60
N PHE A 67 28.97 -17.33 -18.52
CA PHE A 67 28.06 -16.23 -18.83
C PHE A 67 27.65 -16.24 -20.31
N ALA A 68 28.59 -16.47 -21.23
CA ALA A 68 28.29 -16.59 -22.66
C ALA A 68 27.46 -17.84 -23.02
N ALA A 69 27.53 -18.90 -22.22
CA ALA A 69 26.74 -20.11 -22.44
C ALA A 69 25.26 -19.96 -22.04
N LEU A 70 24.92 -19.02 -21.14
CA LEU A 70 23.54 -18.80 -20.69
C LEU A 70 22.59 -18.47 -21.83
N ASP A 71 23.01 -17.58 -22.74
CA ASP A 71 22.20 -17.18 -23.90
C ASP A 71 21.89 -18.37 -24.81
N LYS A 72 22.82 -19.33 -24.92
CA LYS A 72 22.59 -20.57 -25.69
C LYS A 72 21.62 -21.52 -25.00
N VAL A 73 21.71 -21.62 -23.66
CA VAL A 73 20.89 -22.53 -22.85
C VAL A 73 19.45 -22.03 -22.74
N TYR A 74 19.25 -20.73 -22.50
CA TYR A 74 17.94 -20.14 -22.19
C TYR A 74 17.38 -19.28 -23.31
N GLY A 75 18.17 -18.92 -24.32
CA GLY A 75 17.79 -17.97 -25.35
C GLY A 75 17.88 -16.53 -24.86
N SER A 76 17.32 -15.63 -25.66
CA SER A 76 17.16 -14.21 -25.33
C SER A 76 15.70 -13.80 -25.53
N THR A 77 15.38 -12.53 -25.29
CA THR A 77 14.04 -12.00 -25.59
C THR A 77 13.72 -12.04 -27.09
N THR A 78 14.75 -12.06 -27.94
CA THR A 78 14.62 -12.03 -29.41
C THR A 78 14.83 -13.40 -30.06
N GLU A 79 15.62 -14.28 -29.44
CA GLU A 79 16.01 -15.57 -30.01
C GLU A 79 15.62 -16.73 -29.09
N PRO A 80 15.02 -17.82 -29.62
CA PRO A 80 14.67 -19.00 -28.83
C PRO A 80 15.92 -19.73 -28.35
N SER A 81 15.79 -20.55 -27.29
CA SER A 81 16.92 -21.33 -26.77
C SER A 81 17.43 -22.36 -27.78
N ALA A 82 18.75 -22.47 -27.93
CA ALA A 82 19.37 -23.43 -28.83
C ALA A 82 19.36 -24.86 -28.27
N LEU A 83 19.42 -25.01 -26.94
CA LEU A 83 19.57 -26.32 -26.28
C LEU A 83 18.27 -26.89 -25.72
N LYS A 84 17.32 -26.03 -25.36
CA LYS A 84 16.02 -26.47 -24.83
C LYS A 84 14.99 -26.43 -25.95
N LYS A 85 14.34 -27.56 -26.19
CA LYS A 85 13.29 -27.67 -27.19
C LYS A 85 12.05 -26.93 -26.71
N ASP A 86 11.43 -26.16 -27.61
CA ASP A 86 10.17 -25.43 -27.39
C ASP A 86 10.18 -24.55 -26.13
N PHE A 87 11.34 -23.99 -25.79
CA PHE A 87 11.51 -23.14 -24.61
C PHE A 87 11.69 -21.67 -25.03
N LEU A 88 10.90 -20.81 -24.38
CA LEU A 88 10.95 -19.36 -24.52
C LEU A 88 11.03 -18.73 -23.12
N LEU A 89 11.74 -17.62 -23.03
CA LEU A 89 11.78 -16.83 -21.80
C LEU A 89 10.38 -16.29 -21.48
N PRO A 90 9.97 -16.30 -20.20
CA PRO A 90 8.71 -15.70 -19.78
C PRO A 90 8.62 -14.23 -20.21
N SER A 91 7.48 -13.85 -20.79
CA SER A 91 7.24 -12.46 -21.20
C SER A 91 6.87 -11.59 -20.01
N ASN A 92 7.45 -10.39 -19.94
CA ASN A 92 7.10 -9.41 -18.91
C ASN A 92 5.66 -8.91 -19.10
N LEU A 93 4.84 -9.01 -18.05
CA LEU A 93 3.48 -8.45 -18.03
C LEU A 93 3.48 -6.93 -17.96
N VAL A 94 4.48 -6.34 -17.30
CA VAL A 94 4.66 -4.89 -17.17
C VAL A 94 6.00 -4.50 -17.80
N LYS A 95 5.98 -3.50 -18.69
CA LYS A 95 7.19 -3.04 -19.39
C LYS A 95 8.21 -2.33 -18.48
N GLN A 96 7.75 -1.61 -17.46
CA GLN A 96 8.57 -0.85 -16.51
C GLN A 96 8.24 -1.25 -15.07
N ALA A 97 9.24 -1.66 -14.30
CA ALA A 97 9.06 -2.05 -12.91
C ALA A 97 8.89 -0.86 -11.95
N ASP A 98 9.46 0.31 -12.31
CA ASP A 98 9.30 1.54 -11.54
C ASP A 98 7.94 2.21 -11.82
N ILE A 99 6.95 1.82 -11.02
CA ILE A 99 5.60 2.38 -11.06
C ILE A 99 5.60 3.84 -10.61
N GLY A 100 6.48 4.25 -9.69
CA GLY A 100 6.57 5.62 -9.20
C GLY A 100 6.95 6.59 -10.31
N LYS A 101 7.93 6.21 -11.14
CA LYS A 101 8.30 6.96 -12.33
C LYS A 101 7.16 7.06 -13.33
N LEU A 102 6.41 5.98 -13.55
CA LEU A 102 5.25 5.98 -14.44
C LEU A 102 4.17 6.95 -13.93
N ILE A 103 3.80 6.86 -12.65
CA ILE A 103 2.80 7.73 -12.02
C ILE A 103 3.19 9.21 -12.15
N ASN A 104 4.48 9.53 -11.97
CA ASN A 104 4.98 10.89 -12.04
C ASN A 104 5.31 11.37 -13.46
N SER A 105 4.98 10.60 -14.49
CA SER A 105 5.12 11.03 -15.89
C SER A 105 4.16 12.16 -16.24
N SER A 106 4.57 13.01 -17.19
CA SER A 106 3.80 14.17 -17.64
C SER A 106 2.43 13.81 -18.20
N GLU A 107 2.35 12.70 -18.89
CA GLU A 107 1.16 12.17 -19.56
C GLU A 107 0.10 11.81 -18.52
N ILE A 108 0.51 11.15 -17.43
CA ILE A 108 -0.39 10.80 -16.34
C ILE A 108 -0.74 12.04 -15.49
N GLN A 109 0.26 12.86 -15.15
CA GLN A 109 0.06 14.02 -14.27
C GLN A 109 -0.79 15.13 -14.94
N SER A 110 -0.73 15.27 -16.27
CA SER A 110 -1.58 16.23 -17.00
C SER A 110 -3.06 15.81 -17.05
N ALA A 111 -3.34 14.50 -17.07
CA ALA A 111 -4.69 13.96 -17.02
C ALA A 111 -5.25 13.89 -15.59
N LEU A 112 -4.38 13.88 -14.57
CA LEU A 112 -4.77 13.74 -13.18
C LEU A 112 -5.45 15.01 -12.66
N ARG A 113 -6.53 14.84 -11.88
CA ARG A 113 -7.09 15.95 -11.08
C ARG A 113 -6.12 16.31 -9.96
N LYS A 114 -6.05 17.60 -9.61
CA LYS A 114 -5.28 18.08 -8.45
C LYS A 114 -5.63 17.26 -7.20
N VAL A 115 -4.61 16.89 -6.44
CA VAL A 115 -4.75 16.15 -5.18
C VAL A 115 -5.65 16.96 -4.24
N LYS A 116 -6.69 16.32 -3.69
CA LYS A 116 -7.60 16.93 -2.72
C LYS A 116 -7.22 16.50 -1.31
N GLY A 117 -6.90 17.48 -0.46
CA GLY A 117 -6.48 17.23 0.91
C GLY A 117 -5.02 16.81 1.03
N GLY A 118 -4.57 16.60 2.27
CA GLY A 118 -3.25 16.03 2.57
C GLY A 118 -3.34 14.53 2.87
N ALA A 119 -2.21 13.93 3.23
CA ALA A 119 -2.13 12.52 3.63
C ALA A 119 -3.08 12.17 4.79
N VAL A 120 -3.36 13.16 5.66
CA VAL A 120 -4.30 13.01 6.77
C VAL A 120 -5.58 13.77 6.44
N SER A 121 -6.69 13.06 6.42
CA SER A 121 -8.01 13.68 6.29
C SER A 121 -8.37 14.39 7.60
N LYS A 122 -8.74 15.67 7.52
CA LYS A 122 -9.30 16.40 8.67
C LYS A 122 -10.69 15.86 8.97
N LYS A 123 -10.88 15.28 10.16
CA LYS A 123 -12.23 14.92 10.63
C LYS A 123 -13.05 16.19 10.81
N GLY A 124 -14.23 16.23 10.20
CA GLY A 124 -15.16 17.35 10.29
C GLY A 124 -15.83 17.41 11.66
N VAL A 125 -17.14 17.13 11.72
CA VAL A 125 -17.89 17.12 12.98
C VAL A 125 -17.78 15.72 13.61
N VAL A 126 -16.95 15.60 14.65
CA VAL A 126 -16.76 14.33 15.38
C VAL A 126 -17.87 14.05 16.40
N GLN A 127 -18.49 15.09 16.95
CA GLN A 127 -19.54 14.96 17.96
C GLN A 127 -20.66 15.98 17.69
N LYS A 128 -21.90 15.51 17.65
CA LYS A 128 -23.08 16.37 17.53
C LYS A 128 -23.31 17.09 18.87
N LYS A 129 -23.20 18.43 18.85
CA LYS A 129 -23.48 19.28 20.00
C LYS A 129 -24.93 19.77 19.92
N ASN A 130 -25.73 19.57 20.97
CA ASN A 130 -27.14 19.98 21.01
C ASN A 130 -27.26 21.52 21.05
N PRO A 131 -27.91 22.17 20.05
CA PRO A 131 -28.06 23.63 20.01
C PRO A 131 -28.94 24.21 21.14
N LEU A 132 -29.92 23.45 21.63
CA LEU A 132 -30.81 23.93 22.69
C LEU A 132 -30.09 24.09 24.04
N VAL A 133 -29.02 23.32 24.23
CA VAL A 133 -28.18 23.37 25.44
C VAL A 133 -26.91 24.19 25.20
N ASN A 134 -26.35 24.15 23.99
CA ASN A 134 -25.12 24.86 23.63
C ASN A 134 -25.42 26.14 22.82
N ARG A 135 -25.38 27.28 23.51
CA ARG A 135 -25.67 28.61 22.92
C ARG A 135 -24.79 28.97 21.73
N GLN A 136 -23.50 28.60 21.72
CA GLN A 136 -22.61 28.88 20.57
C GLN A 136 -23.05 28.12 19.32
N MET A 137 -23.47 26.87 19.47
CA MET A 137 -24.01 26.08 18.36
C MET A 137 -25.35 26.61 17.88
N LEU A 138 -26.21 27.07 18.79
CA LEU A 138 -27.47 27.73 18.43
C LEU A 138 -27.22 28.97 17.59
N LEU A 139 -26.30 29.84 18.01
CA LEU A 139 -25.97 31.07 17.28
C LEU A 139 -25.31 30.78 15.92
N ARG A 140 -24.53 29.70 15.82
CA ARG A 140 -23.94 29.25 14.55
C ARG A 140 -25.01 28.78 13.55
N LEU A 141 -26.07 28.14 14.04
CA LEU A 141 -27.17 27.64 13.22
C LEU A 141 -28.23 28.71 12.93
N ASN A 142 -28.56 29.53 13.92
CA ASN A 142 -29.61 30.54 13.87
C ASN A 142 -29.10 31.89 14.43
N PRO A 143 -28.71 32.84 13.57
CA PRO A 143 -28.27 34.17 13.98
C PRO A 143 -29.35 34.97 14.73
N TYR A 144 -30.63 34.77 14.39
CA TYR A 144 -31.76 35.49 15.01
C TYR A 144 -31.95 35.14 16.48
N ALA A 145 -31.48 33.96 16.93
CA ALA A 145 -31.51 33.57 18.34
C ALA A 145 -30.82 34.60 19.27
N GLY A 146 -29.84 35.34 18.75
CA GLY A 146 -29.19 36.44 19.47
C GLY A 146 -30.14 37.61 19.76
N ALA A 147 -30.87 38.09 18.75
CA ALA A 147 -31.85 39.15 18.89
C ALA A 147 -33.05 38.70 19.73
N TYR A 148 -33.59 37.52 19.43
CA TYR A 148 -34.71 36.92 20.16
C TYR A 148 -34.47 36.84 21.68
N SER A 149 -33.25 36.46 22.08
CA SER A 149 -32.85 36.40 23.48
C SER A 149 -32.63 37.78 24.10
N LYS A 150 -32.18 38.78 23.33
CA LYS A 150 -31.94 40.15 23.82
C LYS A 150 -33.24 40.91 24.04
N GLU A 151 -34.15 40.83 23.06
CA GLU A 151 -35.44 41.51 23.05
C GLU A 151 -36.50 40.78 23.91
N LYS A 152 -36.16 39.59 24.44
CA LYS A 152 -37.07 38.74 25.25
C LYS A 152 -38.42 38.51 24.59
N LEU A 153 -38.45 38.31 23.26
CA LEU A 153 -39.67 38.07 22.49
C LEU A 153 -40.50 36.89 23.03
N GLY A 154 -39.86 35.88 23.63
CA GLY A 154 -40.56 34.75 24.25
C GLY A 154 -41.38 35.12 25.50
N GLN A 155 -41.22 36.33 26.04
CA GLN A 155 -41.96 36.87 27.19
C GLN A 155 -42.80 38.08 26.80
N GLN A 156 -42.94 38.36 25.50
CA GLN A 156 -43.72 39.49 25.03
C GLN A 156 -45.19 39.28 25.41
N LYS A 157 -45.76 40.23 26.15
CA LYS A 157 -47.17 40.17 26.54
C LYS A 157 -48.02 40.36 25.29
N ALA A 158 -49.10 39.59 25.18
CA ALA A 158 -50.08 39.81 24.13
C ALA A 158 -50.64 41.23 24.27
N GLU A 159 -50.56 42.00 23.19
CA GLU A 159 -51.25 43.29 23.07
C GLU A 159 -52.74 42.99 22.83
N GLY A 160 -53.46 42.78 23.93
CA GLY A 160 -54.89 42.54 23.90
C GLY A 160 -55.52 43.01 25.20
N GLU A 161 -56.59 43.77 25.07
CA GLU A 161 -57.55 43.99 26.16
C GLU A 161 -58.00 42.62 26.70
N LYS A 162 -58.23 42.52 28.01
CA LYS A 162 -58.72 41.27 28.63
C LYS A 162 -59.92 40.76 27.82
N PRO A 163 -59.96 39.46 27.45
CA PRO A 163 -61.04 38.95 26.61
C PRO A 163 -62.38 39.29 27.26
N LYS A 164 -63.29 39.90 26.49
CA LYS A 164 -64.66 40.17 26.96
C LYS A 164 -65.28 38.82 27.35
N LYS A 165 -65.92 38.81 28.53
CA LYS A 165 -66.54 37.61 29.11
C LYS A 165 -67.49 37.01 28.07
N THR A 166 -67.39 35.69 27.84
CA THR A 166 -68.21 34.97 26.88
C THR A 166 -69.69 35.10 27.23
N ASP A 167 -70.55 35.22 26.22
CA ASP A 167 -72.01 35.35 26.39
C ASP A 167 -72.60 34.13 27.12
N GLU A 168 -73.60 34.38 27.97
CA GLU A 168 -74.23 33.36 28.82
C GLU A 168 -74.89 32.23 28.03
N THR A 169 -75.33 32.53 26.80
CA THR A 169 -75.91 31.56 25.86
C THR A 169 -74.88 30.54 25.38
N PHE A 170 -73.65 30.99 25.10
CA PHE A 170 -72.56 30.13 24.67
C PHE A 170 -72.10 29.20 25.80
N LEU A 171 -72.02 29.71 27.03
CA LEU A 171 -71.66 28.89 28.19
C LEU A 171 -72.71 27.81 28.49
N LYS A 172 -74.01 28.12 28.37
CA LYS A 172 -75.08 27.14 28.55
C LYS A 172 -75.00 26.00 27.53
N LEU A 173 -74.78 26.34 26.26
CA LEU A 173 -74.67 25.36 25.16
C LEU A 173 -73.48 24.40 25.33
N VAL A 174 -72.35 24.89 25.85
CA VAL A 174 -71.14 24.06 26.08
C VAL A 174 -71.33 23.04 27.21
N HIS A 175 -72.19 23.34 28.18
CA HIS A 175 -72.46 22.48 29.34
C HIS A 175 -73.64 21.51 29.13
N GLU A 176 -74.26 21.52 27.95
CA GLU A 176 -75.49 20.75 27.66
C GLU A 176 -75.25 19.39 26.98
N ASN A 177 -74.01 18.87 26.98
CA ASN A 177 -73.70 17.48 26.60
C ASN A 177 -72.90 16.75 27.69
#